data_AF-A0A7X7VFJ5-F1
#
_entry.id   AF-A0A7X7VFJ5-F1
#
_cell.length_a   1.000
_cell.length_b   1.000
_cell.length_c   1.000
_cell.angle_alpha   90.00
_cell.angle_beta   90.00
_cell.angle_gamma   90.00
#
_symmetry.space_group_name_H-M   'P 1'
#
loop_
_entity.id
_entity.type
_entity.pdbx_description
1 polymer ?
#
loop_
_entity_poly.entity_id
_entity_poly.type
_entity_poly.pdbx_seq_one_letter_code
_entity_poly.pdbx_strand_id
1 'polypeptide(L)'
;MRPCSVRSSRRFFPRRQTALAVLTLALVAATAYPWGSFRGVAMLKVTDTHQQIVQAAFELFLNDPRIKGLSGIPVGGSRLVWIDRVLEYEGVNGSLLTLSAYGPGPDAEGSTTYSCHWFNPSTGAGLAPQAAADWYSRFIKGVLGLGGGDEEILKGLAWSSHFLADMFVPYHLNGIPAADALARAGAGIFTLGEAEAGPAFLFEPQPPAPGGPIPGTVYGDLTRAYDNWSREGWGLNSNFRELYALFQVNHQAVGHGGGTNHLDWFDPWYWTGFPARTVVVGGYLPTDPNTDPGRSVLSTHATYESLAHGRFVQSGGYRRAFGTPPPYDPLWVNPYPDYAFSGETWRAQSLAVQNFAAKIAQRTRERTDAYWRAPETAIRAAVEAVYTMWRSAYTALQPMIVIGRDPARPNEGLVVSVNVQNHSLEDCRDVSLRLRVVKGGGVVIENVQPPSGGIAGMGARMWSWFVQIDPNQDWDVVVEAVGAYTRTPDRQHALSYATYKPDPRQPVPKNARSVETATAPDFIGLFSITDLYRPSDEYYGQVTFRVDGTFTSDEDFPKQSRNFSGKGVWKFDPATLTFSLQWQPGGEMSGTVSGNTADFQLTGRWSNGQSATARFVRIGR
;
A
#
# COMPACT_ATOMS: atom_id res chain seq x y z
N MET A 1 32.96 53.17 65.10
CA MET A 1 31.69 53.19 65.86
C MET A 1 30.96 54.49 65.59
N ARG A 2 29.82 54.43 64.89
CA ARG A 2 28.64 55.32 64.94
C ARG A 2 27.58 54.76 63.96
N PRO A 3 26.28 55.00 64.18
CA PRO A 3 25.27 53.95 64.08
C PRO A 3 24.28 54.09 62.92
N CYS A 4 23.52 53.01 62.74
CA CYS A 4 22.30 52.89 61.93
C CYS A 4 21.31 54.05 62.05
N SER A 5 20.61 54.36 60.95
CA SER A 5 19.16 54.55 60.98
C SER A 5 18.53 54.29 59.60
N VAL A 6 17.43 53.54 59.64
CA VAL A 6 16.57 53.11 58.55
C VAL A 6 15.54 54.20 58.22
N ARG A 7 15.23 54.44 56.95
CA ARG A 7 13.85 54.77 56.52
C ARG A 7 13.60 54.53 55.03
N SER A 8 12.52 53.79 54.79
CA SER A 8 11.91 53.44 53.52
C SER A 8 11.25 54.63 52.82
N SER A 9 11.22 54.63 51.48
CA SER A 9 9.94 54.76 50.77
C SER A 9 10.01 54.36 49.29
N ARG A 10 9.11 53.41 48.98
CA ARG A 10 8.25 53.26 47.78
C ARG A 10 8.85 53.05 46.38
N ARG A 11 8.62 51.80 45.95
CA ARG A 11 8.53 51.26 44.59
C ARG A 11 7.58 52.06 43.69
N PHE A 12 7.98 52.25 42.43
CA PHE A 12 7.10 52.17 41.26
C PHE A 12 7.92 51.49 40.13
N PHE A 13 7.55 50.27 39.77
CA PHE A 13 8.04 49.58 38.57
C PHE A 13 6.83 49.32 37.66
N PRO A 14 6.76 49.88 36.44
CA PRO A 14 5.84 49.40 35.44
C PRO A 14 6.52 48.24 34.69
N ARG A 15 6.28 47.01 35.15
CA ARG A 15 6.67 45.78 34.44
C ARG A 15 5.47 44.82 34.39
N ARG A 16 4.38 45.23 33.73
CA ARG A 16 3.25 44.33 33.42
C ARG A 16 2.59 44.55 32.05
N GLN A 17 2.99 45.53 31.25
CA GLN A 17 2.36 45.77 29.95
C GLN A 17 3.11 45.13 28.76
N THR A 18 4.42 44.87 28.87
CA THR A 18 5.16 44.21 27.78
C THR A 18 4.92 42.70 27.70
N ALA A 19 4.73 42.00 28.81
CA ALA A 19 4.43 40.56 28.79
C ALA A 19 3.02 40.26 28.28
N LEU A 20 2.04 41.13 28.56
CA LEU A 20 0.68 40.96 28.04
C LEU A 20 0.60 41.37 26.55
N ALA A 21 1.29 42.42 26.12
CA ALA A 21 1.34 42.77 24.70
C ALA A 21 2.03 41.70 23.83
N VAL A 22 3.10 41.05 24.32
CA VAL A 22 3.76 39.95 23.61
C VAL A 22 2.89 38.68 23.61
N LEU A 23 2.17 38.38 24.70
CA LEU A 23 1.24 37.25 24.74
C LEU A 23 -0.02 37.50 23.89
N THR A 24 -0.51 38.74 23.83
CA THR A 24 -1.65 39.14 22.96
C THR A 24 -1.23 39.23 21.49
N LEU A 25 0.00 39.65 21.16
CA LEU A 25 0.54 39.53 19.79
C LEU A 25 0.72 38.06 19.38
N ALA A 26 1.12 37.18 20.30
CA ALA A 26 1.19 35.74 20.05
C ALA A 26 -0.19 35.05 19.95
N LEU A 27 -1.24 35.63 20.55
CA LEU A 27 -2.62 35.10 20.50
C LEU A 27 -3.48 35.72 19.38
N VAL A 28 -3.16 36.92 18.90
CA VAL A 28 -3.87 37.61 17.80
C VAL A 28 -3.23 37.31 16.43
N ALA A 29 -2.00 36.82 16.41
CA ALA A 29 -1.33 36.31 15.21
C ALA A 29 -1.07 34.81 15.32
N ALA A 30 -2.09 34.02 15.67
CA ALA A 30 -2.20 32.68 15.10
C ALA A 30 -2.45 32.86 13.60
N THR A 31 -1.41 33.32 12.88
CA THR A 31 -1.38 33.34 11.43
C THR A 31 -1.63 31.90 11.02
N ALA A 32 -2.80 31.66 10.44
CA ALA A 32 -3.09 30.45 9.70
C ALA A 32 -1.89 30.26 8.76
N TYR A 33 -1.03 29.29 9.07
CA TYR A 33 -0.01 28.81 8.16
C TYR A 33 -0.76 27.86 7.24
N PRO A 34 -0.86 28.20 5.97
CA PRO A 34 -1.47 27.34 5.00
C PRO A 34 -0.37 26.63 4.27
N TRP A 35 -0.26 25.33 4.51
CA TRP A 35 -0.03 24.28 3.53
C TRP A 35 -0.51 22.99 4.21
N GLY A 36 -1.13 22.11 3.44
CA GLY A 36 -1.80 20.90 3.93
C GLY A 36 -0.94 19.90 4.72
N SER A 37 0.37 20.08 4.89
CA SER A 37 1.30 19.12 5.51
C SER A 37 2.06 19.61 6.76
N PHE A 38 1.72 20.77 7.34
CA PHE A 38 2.47 21.35 8.48
C PHE A 38 2.28 20.60 9.82
N ARG A 39 3.37 20.08 10.37
CA ARG A 39 3.47 19.60 11.75
C ARG A 39 3.45 20.71 12.81
N GLY A 40 3.49 21.97 12.37
CA GLY A 40 3.47 23.15 13.23
C GLY A 40 4.83 23.75 13.53
N VAL A 41 4.84 24.74 14.43
CA VAL A 41 6.05 25.28 15.06
C VAL A 41 6.00 24.91 16.54
N ALA A 42 7.06 24.29 17.07
CA ALA A 42 7.31 24.04 18.49
C ALA A 42 6.06 24.18 19.40
N MET A 43 5.23 23.13 19.45
CA MET A 43 3.99 22.97 20.25
C MET A 43 2.66 23.53 19.68
N LEU A 44 2.61 24.14 18.49
CA LEU A 44 1.37 24.53 17.81
C LEU A 44 1.25 23.91 16.42
N LYS A 45 0.40 22.88 16.27
CA LYS A 45 -0.04 22.33 14.97
C LYS A 45 -1.10 23.26 14.36
N VAL A 46 -0.91 23.69 13.12
CA VAL A 46 -1.81 24.66 12.47
C VAL A 46 -2.66 24.01 11.37
N THR A 47 -2.07 23.17 10.51
CA THR A 47 -2.78 22.41 9.46
C THR A 47 -2.06 21.09 9.15
N ASP A 48 -2.66 19.95 9.48
CA ASP A 48 -2.12 18.61 9.18
C ASP A 48 -3.04 17.77 8.26
N THR A 49 -3.60 18.40 7.22
CA THR A 49 -4.59 17.79 6.31
C THR A 49 -4.08 16.53 5.61
N HIS A 50 -2.89 16.58 5.02
CA HIS A 50 -2.27 15.47 4.30
C HIS A 50 -1.89 14.35 5.27
N GLN A 51 -1.39 14.65 6.47
CA GLN A 51 -1.26 13.66 7.55
C GLN A 51 -2.59 12.96 7.85
N GLN A 52 -3.67 13.73 8.00
CA GLN A 52 -4.99 13.17 8.28
C GLN A 52 -5.53 12.33 7.12
N ILE A 53 -5.25 12.71 5.87
CA ILE A 53 -5.59 11.92 4.68
C ILE A 53 -4.85 10.57 4.73
N VAL A 54 -3.54 10.60 4.93
CA VAL A 54 -2.66 9.43 5.00
C VAL A 54 -3.05 8.51 6.17
N GLN A 55 -3.34 9.08 7.34
CA GLN A 55 -3.81 8.34 8.51
C GLN A 55 -5.17 7.65 8.24
N ALA A 56 -6.14 8.37 7.69
CA ALA A 56 -7.45 7.78 7.38
C ALA A 56 -7.38 6.73 6.28
N ALA A 57 -6.52 6.93 5.27
CA ALA A 57 -6.27 5.95 4.22
C ALA A 57 -5.62 4.67 4.79
N PHE A 58 -4.73 4.81 5.78
CA PHE A 58 -4.15 3.68 6.49
C PHE A 58 -5.19 2.88 7.28
N GLU A 59 -6.14 3.57 7.94
CA GLU A 59 -7.24 2.89 8.63
C GLU A 59 -8.15 2.12 7.67
N LEU A 60 -8.42 2.66 6.47
CA LEU A 60 -9.12 1.92 5.41
C LEU A 60 -8.30 0.71 4.95
N PHE A 61 -6.99 0.91 4.77
CA PHE A 61 -6.06 -0.12 4.33
C PHE A 61 -6.02 -1.31 5.30
N LEU A 62 -5.91 -1.07 6.60
CA LEU A 62 -5.93 -2.14 7.61
C LEU A 62 -7.28 -2.85 7.75
N ASN A 63 -8.36 -2.24 7.26
CA ASN A 63 -9.69 -2.85 7.22
C ASN A 63 -9.98 -3.62 5.91
N ASP A 64 -9.09 -3.54 4.91
CA ASP A 64 -9.22 -4.30 3.66
C ASP A 64 -9.13 -5.82 3.95
N PRO A 65 -10.02 -6.66 3.40
CA PRO A 65 -10.03 -8.10 3.66
C PRO A 65 -8.67 -8.78 3.46
N ARG A 66 -7.86 -8.31 2.50
CA ARG A 66 -6.54 -8.87 2.21
C ARG A 66 -5.47 -8.52 3.26
N ILE A 67 -5.65 -7.40 3.96
CA ILE A 67 -4.66 -6.80 4.86
C ILE A 67 -5.08 -6.93 6.32
N LYS A 68 -6.37 -7.17 6.56
CA LYS A 68 -6.97 -7.28 7.90
C LYS A 68 -6.17 -8.21 8.80
N GLY A 69 -5.85 -7.70 9.99
CA GLY A 69 -5.07 -8.42 11.01
C GLY A 69 -3.58 -8.09 11.01
N LEU A 70 -3.09 -7.28 10.06
CA LEU A 70 -1.75 -6.71 10.12
C LEU A 70 -1.73 -5.46 11.01
N SER A 71 -0.59 -5.23 11.66
CA SER A 71 -0.36 -4.04 12.50
C SER A 71 0.29 -2.88 11.73
N GLY A 72 0.76 -3.13 10.51
CA GLY A 72 1.49 -2.18 9.67
C GLY A 72 1.39 -2.50 8.19
N ILE A 73 2.04 -1.70 7.35
CA ILE A 73 2.06 -1.88 5.89
C ILE A 73 3.13 -2.93 5.55
N PRO A 74 2.77 -4.08 4.94
CA PRO A 74 3.72 -5.13 4.63
C PRO A 74 4.61 -4.76 3.45
N VAL A 75 5.92 -4.97 3.61
CA VAL A 75 6.92 -4.73 2.56
C VAL A 75 7.80 -5.98 2.39
N GLY A 76 8.67 -6.00 1.36
CA GLY A 76 9.48 -7.17 1.05
C GLY A 76 10.31 -7.70 2.23
N GLY A 77 10.41 -9.03 2.34
CA GLY A 77 11.21 -9.70 3.37
C GLY A 77 10.55 -9.84 4.74
N SER A 78 9.21 -9.99 4.80
CA SER A 78 8.43 -10.10 6.05
C SER A 78 8.51 -8.88 6.97
N ARG A 79 8.91 -7.73 6.43
CA ARG A 79 9.03 -6.47 7.18
C ARG A 79 7.70 -5.71 7.16
N LEU A 80 7.48 -4.92 8.21
CA LEU A 80 6.33 -4.02 8.32
C LEU A 80 6.85 -2.59 8.49
N VAL A 81 6.23 -1.63 7.80
CA VAL A 81 6.42 -0.21 8.06
C VAL A 81 5.19 0.36 8.78
N TRP A 82 5.44 1.29 9.69
CA TRP A 82 4.43 1.85 10.59
C TRP A 82 4.00 3.24 10.14
N ILE A 83 2.74 3.59 10.41
CA ILE A 83 2.12 4.83 9.93
C ILE A 83 2.79 6.08 10.50
N ASP A 84 3.25 6.05 11.75
CA ASP A 84 3.99 7.15 12.39
C ASP A 84 5.23 7.56 11.60
N ARG A 85 5.96 6.57 11.06
CA ARG A 85 7.13 6.81 10.21
C ARG A 85 6.75 7.30 8.82
N VAL A 86 5.62 6.88 8.27
CA VAL A 86 5.13 7.41 6.99
C VAL A 86 4.73 8.88 7.16
N LEU A 87 3.98 9.19 8.23
CA LEU A 87 3.61 10.57 8.58
C LEU A 87 4.84 11.45 8.84
N GLU A 88 5.97 10.87 9.27
CA GLU A 88 7.27 11.54 9.40
C GLU A 88 7.83 12.02 8.05
N TYR A 89 7.52 11.37 6.93
CA TYR A 89 8.00 11.77 5.60
C TYR A 89 6.96 12.52 4.77
N GLU A 90 5.71 12.61 5.21
CA GLU A 90 4.72 13.47 4.56
C GLU A 90 4.85 14.90 5.13
N GLY A 91 4.99 15.05 6.44
CA GLY A 91 4.91 16.38 7.07
C GLY A 91 6.15 17.27 6.95
N VAL A 92 5.90 18.57 7.00
CA VAL A 92 6.90 19.64 7.06
C VAL A 92 6.76 20.45 8.33
N ASN A 93 7.82 21.12 8.76
CA ASN A 93 7.83 22.05 9.88
C ASN A 93 7.86 23.48 9.37
N GLY A 94 7.26 24.41 10.12
CA GLY A 94 7.34 25.85 9.82
C GLY A 94 8.46 26.51 10.61
N SER A 95 9.22 27.39 9.97
CA SER A 95 10.15 28.29 10.66
C SER A 95 9.47 29.63 10.95
N LEU A 96 9.35 30.02 12.22
CA LEU A 96 8.82 31.34 12.60
C LEU A 96 9.74 32.50 12.16
N LEU A 97 11.03 32.22 11.98
CA LEU A 97 12.03 33.25 11.67
C LEU A 97 12.10 33.55 10.18
N THR A 98 12.00 32.51 9.35
CA THR A 98 12.16 32.61 7.89
C THR A 98 10.84 32.45 7.14
N LEU A 99 9.75 32.12 7.85
CA LEU A 99 8.44 31.79 7.28
C LEU A 99 8.52 30.69 6.19
N SER A 100 9.56 29.85 6.23
CA SER A 100 9.79 28.77 5.27
C SER A 100 9.41 27.41 5.84
N ALA A 101 8.97 26.51 4.96
CA ALA A 101 8.75 25.10 5.27
C ALA A 101 10.08 24.33 5.19
N TYR A 102 10.37 23.50 6.19
CA TYR A 102 11.56 22.65 6.22
C TYR A 102 11.23 21.26 6.77
N GLY A 103 12.04 20.26 6.44
CA GLY A 103 11.85 18.89 6.93
C GLY A 103 11.91 17.87 5.80
N PRO A 104 11.48 16.64 6.08
CA PRO A 104 11.59 15.52 5.14
C PRO A 104 10.39 15.38 4.19
N GLY A 105 9.38 16.25 4.30
CA GLY A 105 8.17 16.24 3.46
C GLY A 105 8.38 16.87 2.08
N PRO A 106 7.48 16.59 1.11
CA PRO A 106 7.61 17.08 -0.27
C PRO A 106 7.44 18.59 -0.39
N ASP A 107 6.63 19.22 0.47
CA ASP A 107 6.44 20.68 0.55
C ASP A 107 7.62 21.42 1.19
N ALA A 108 8.62 20.70 1.73
CA ALA A 108 9.76 21.36 2.36
C ALA A 108 10.60 22.04 1.29
N GLU A 109 11.09 23.22 1.61
CA GLU A 109 11.75 24.07 0.63
C GLU A 109 12.92 23.38 -0.07
N GLY A 110 12.88 23.37 -1.41
CA GLY A 110 13.89 22.70 -2.24
C GLY A 110 13.84 21.17 -2.27
N SER A 111 12.86 20.54 -1.61
CA SER A 111 12.73 19.07 -1.60
C SER A 111 12.20 18.52 -2.92
N THR A 112 11.30 19.26 -3.57
CA THR A 112 10.82 18.98 -4.93
C THR A 112 10.68 20.27 -5.73
N THR A 113 10.59 20.13 -7.06
CA THR A 113 10.21 21.25 -7.93
C THR A 113 8.74 21.56 -7.72
N TYR A 114 8.36 22.84 -7.88
CA TYR A 114 7.00 23.27 -7.67
C TYR A 114 6.06 22.49 -8.58
N SER A 115 6.35 22.35 -9.88
CA SER A 115 5.53 21.60 -10.82
C SER A 115 5.15 20.17 -10.38
N CYS A 116 5.85 19.55 -9.41
CA CYS A 116 5.43 18.28 -8.80
C CYS A 116 4.13 18.37 -7.98
N HIS A 117 3.69 19.56 -7.58
CA HIS A 117 2.46 19.79 -6.82
C HIS A 117 1.29 20.27 -7.71
N TRP A 118 1.59 20.79 -8.89
CA TRP A 118 0.56 21.29 -9.82
C TRP A 118 0.38 20.37 -11.03
N PHE A 119 -0.85 20.31 -11.51
CA PHE A 119 -1.17 19.78 -12.83
C PHE A 119 -2.44 20.42 -13.37
N ASN A 120 -2.31 21.14 -14.48
CA ASN A 120 -3.41 21.78 -15.16
C ASN A 120 -3.98 20.84 -16.24
N PRO A 121 -5.14 20.20 -16.00
CA PRO A 121 -5.67 19.22 -16.95
C PRO A 121 -6.23 19.87 -18.23
N SER A 122 -6.41 21.19 -18.27
CA SER A 122 -6.83 21.90 -19.50
C SER A 122 -5.68 22.08 -20.49
N THR A 123 -4.44 22.18 -19.99
CA THR A 123 -3.25 22.37 -20.82
C THR A 123 -2.38 21.10 -20.88
N GLY A 124 -2.60 20.16 -19.96
CA GLY A 124 -1.75 18.99 -19.76
C GLY A 124 -0.38 19.31 -19.14
N ALA A 125 -0.19 20.54 -18.64
CA ALA A 125 1.07 20.99 -18.05
C ALA A 125 1.13 20.70 -16.54
N GLY A 126 2.35 20.57 -16.02
CA GLY A 126 2.62 20.22 -14.62
C GLY A 126 3.03 18.75 -14.46
N LEU A 127 3.72 18.44 -13.37
CA LEU A 127 4.36 17.15 -13.15
C LEU A 127 3.72 16.33 -12.02
N ALA A 128 2.68 16.82 -11.34
CA ALA A 128 2.12 16.12 -10.19
C ALA A 128 1.69 14.66 -10.45
N PRO A 129 1.01 14.31 -11.56
CA PRO A 129 0.76 12.92 -11.92
C PRO A 129 2.03 12.07 -12.08
N GLN A 130 3.10 12.64 -12.67
CA GLN A 130 4.37 11.95 -12.83
C GLN A 130 5.07 11.77 -11.49
N ALA A 131 5.08 12.80 -10.64
CA ALA A 131 5.65 12.74 -9.30
C ALA A 131 4.96 11.67 -8.43
N ALA A 132 3.62 11.61 -8.45
CA ALA A 132 2.85 10.58 -7.77
C ALA A 132 3.27 9.17 -8.21
N ALA A 133 3.40 8.95 -9.52
CA ALA A 133 3.82 7.66 -10.09
C ALA A 133 5.26 7.30 -9.77
N ASP A 134 6.19 8.25 -9.84
CA ASP A 134 7.61 8.03 -9.60
C ASP A 134 7.85 7.61 -8.13
N TRP A 135 7.22 8.30 -7.18
CA TRP A 135 7.31 7.94 -5.75
C TRP A 135 6.58 6.65 -5.44
N TYR A 136 5.41 6.41 -6.05
CA TYR A 136 4.72 5.14 -5.93
C TYR A 136 5.58 3.98 -6.43
N SER A 137 6.34 4.18 -7.52
CA SER A 137 7.24 3.16 -8.08
C SER A 137 8.29 2.68 -7.07
N ARG A 138 8.80 3.59 -6.22
CA ARG A 138 9.75 3.28 -5.15
C ARG A 138 9.09 2.44 -4.06
N PHE A 139 7.87 2.82 -3.67
CA PHE A 139 7.06 2.06 -2.72
C PHE A 139 6.76 0.63 -3.21
N ILE A 140 6.17 0.47 -4.41
CA ILE A 140 5.80 -0.87 -4.90
C ILE A 140 7.02 -1.77 -5.15
N LYS A 141 8.17 -1.21 -5.56
CA LYS A 141 9.43 -1.97 -5.63
C LYS A 141 9.86 -2.48 -4.25
N GLY A 142 9.69 -1.66 -3.21
CA GLY A 142 9.90 -2.05 -1.81
C GLY A 142 8.97 -3.18 -1.36
N VAL A 143 7.68 -3.10 -1.74
CA VAL A 143 6.70 -4.18 -1.49
C VAL A 143 7.09 -5.48 -2.18
N LEU A 144 7.62 -5.39 -3.39
CA LEU A 144 8.08 -6.54 -4.17
C LEU A 144 9.47 -7.06 -3.76
N GLY A 145 10.17 -6.36 -2.86
CA GLY A 145 11.55 -6.71 -2.49
C GLY A 145 12.57 -6.49 -3.62
N LEU A 146 12.23 -5.67 -4.63
CA LEU A 146 13.08 -5.38 -5.78
C LEU A 146 14.06 -4.22 -5.53
N GLY A 147 14.01 -3.60 -4.35
CA GLY A 147 14.90 -2.50 -3.96
C GLY A 147 14.22 -1.52 -2.99
N GLY A 148 14.95 -0.47 -2.63
CA GLY A 148 14.50 0.57 -1.71
C GLY A 148 14.87 0.27 -0.25
N GLY A 149 15.59 1.20 0.38
CA GLY A 149 15.73 1.23 1.84
C GLY A 149 14.44 1.69 2.52
N ASP A 150 14.36 1.58 3.84
CA ASP A 150 13.16 1.98 4.59
C ASP A 150 12.77 3.44 4.31
N GLU A 151 13.75 4.33 4.24
CA GLU A 151 13.51 5.74 3.90
C GLU A 151 12.85 5.91 2.52
N GLU A 152 13.34 5.23 1.48
CA GLU A 152 12.77 5.33 0.13
C GLU A 152 11.35 4.76 0.05
N ILE A 153 11.06 3.72 0.82
CA ILE A 153 9.72 3.13 0.91
C ILE A 153 8.77 4.08 1.65
N LEU A 154 9.22 4.63 2.78
CA LEU A 154 8.43 5.57 3.59
C LEU A 154 8.15 6.85 2.80
N LYS A 155 9.15 7.43 2.14
CA LYS A 155 8.98 8.54 1.20
C LYS A 155 8.09 8.14 0.03
N GLY A 156 8.28 6.96 -0.54
CA GLY A 156 7.44 6.45 -1.62
C GLY A 156 5.95 6.44 -1.27
N LEU A 157 5.60 5.96 -0.07
CA LEU A 157 4.23 6.01 0.47
C LEU A 157 3.76 7.44 0.73
N ALA A 158 4.54 8.21 1.49
CA ALA A 158 4.17 9.55 1.91
C ALA A 158 4.01 10.51 0.71
N TRP A 159 5.02 10.60 -0.14
CA TRP A 159 5.10 11.58 -1.22
C TRP A 159 4.16 11.23 -2.38
N SER A 160 3.99 9.94 -2.72
CA SER A 160 2.96 9.58 -3.71
C SER A 160 1.55 9.92 -3.23
N SER A 161 1.27 9.75 -1.94
CA SER A 161 -0.01 10.14 -1.33
C SER A 161 -0.20 11.64 -1.36
N HIS A 162 0.87 12.40 -1.10
CA HIS A 162 0.88 13.85 -1.13
C HIS A 162 0.50 14.39 -2.52
N PHE A 163 1.25 14.01 -3.55
CA PHE A 163 1.00 14.50 -4.91
C PHE A 163 -0.34 14.05 -5.47
N LEU A 164 -0.83 12.87 -5.07
CA LEU A 164 -2.19 12.44 -5.40
C LEU A 164 -3.26 13.29 -4.71
N ALA A 165 -3.05 13.63 -3.44
CA ALA A 165 -3.97 14.47 -2.66
C ALA A 165 -4.00 15.91 -3.18
N ASP A 166 -2.88 16.47 -3.64
CA ASP A 166 -2.82 17.80 -4.26
C ASP A 166 -3.80 17.94 -5.43
N MET A 167 -4.06 16.85 -6.18
CA MET A 167 -5.03 16.84 -7.30
C MET A 167 -6.49 17.03 -6.88
N PHE A 168 -6.78 17.07 -5.58
CA PHE A 168 -8.10 17.42 -5.02
C PHE A 168 -8.22 18.89 -4.63
N VAL A 169 -7.15 19.67 -4.70
CA VAL A 169 -7.14 21.10 -4.38
C VAL A 169 -7.38 21.89 -5.67
N PRO A 170 -8.48 22.67 -5.77
CA PRO A 170 -8.75 23.53 -6.92
C PRO A 170 -7.58 24.39 -7.43
N TYR A 171 -6.75 24.88 -6.51
CA TYR A 171 -5.64 25.77 -6.80
C TYR A 171 -4.45 25.06 -7.45
N HIS A 172 -4.19 23.79 -7.11
CA HIS A 172 -3.15 22.94 -7.72
C HIS A 172 -3.45 22.57 -9.19
N LEU A 173 -4.61 22.98 -9.72
CA LEU A 173 -5.04 22.69 -11.10
C LEU A 173 -4.83 23.84 -12.09
N ASN A 174 -4.16 24.90 -11.64
CA ASN A 174 -3.97 26.14 -12.39
C ASN A 174 -2.49 26.51 -12.44
N GLY A 175 -2.19 27.49 -13.28
CA GLY A 175 -0.85 27.98 -13.55
C GLY A 175 -0.30 27.50 -14.88
N ILE A 176 0.94 27.93 -15.11
CA ILE A 176 1.74 27.64 -16.31
C ILE A 176 3.20 27.39 -15.92
N PRO A 177 3.99 26.70 -16.77
CA PRO A 177 5.43 26.55 -16.56
C PRO A 177 6.15 27.89 -16.40
N ALA A 178 7.20 27.93 -15.57
CA ALA A 178 8.00 29.13 -15.33
C ALA A 178 8.53 29.74 -16.64
N ALA A 179 9.01 28.91 -17.57
CA ALA A 179 9.52 29.38 -18.86
C ALA A 179 8.47 30.18 -19.64
N ASP A 180 7.23 29.68 -19.68
CA ASP A 180 6.11 30.37 -20.34
C ASP A 180 5.74 31.66 -19.60
N ALA A 181 5.75 31.62 -18.27
CA ALA A 181 5.45 32.78 -17.46
C ALA A 181 6.47 33.92 -17.68
N LEU A 182 7.76 33.59 -17.67
CA LEU A 182 8.85 34.54 -17.90
C LEU A 182 8.81 35.10 -19.32
N ALA A 183 8.54 34.26 -20.33
CA ALA A 183 8.42 34.68 -21.72
C ALA A 183 7.26 35.66 -21.92
N ARG A 184 6.09 35.37 -21.34
CA ARG A 184 4.91 36.24 -21.38
C ARG A 184 5.17 37.58 -20.71
N ALA A 185 5.76 37.57 -19.51
CA ALA A 185 6.12 38.79 -18.81
C ALA A 185 7.11 39.65 -19.61
N GLY A 186 8.13 39.04 -20.24
CA GLY A 186 9.07 39.72 -21.12
C GLY A 186 8.41 40.32 -22.38
N ALA A 187 7.35 39.69 -22.89
CA ALA A 187 6.54 40.19 -23.99
C ALA A 187 5.48 41.23 -23.56
N GLY A 188 5.38 41.55 -22.27
CA GLY A 188 4.34 42.45 -21.75
C GLY A 188 2.92 41.84 -21.76
N ILE A 189 2.81 40.51 -21.87
CA ILE A 189 1.56 39.76 -21.86
C ILE A 189 1.31 39.28 -20.44
N PHE A 190 0.34 39.90 -19.76
CA PHE A 190 0.05 39.59 -18.35
C PHE A 190 -1.33 38.96 -18.15
N THR A 191 -2.01 38.63 -19.24
CA THR A 191 -3.36 38.07 -19.20
C THR A 191 -3.33 36.55 -19.18
N LEU A 192 -3.99 35.92 -18.21
CA LEU A 192 -4.22 34.46 -18.17
C LEU A 192 -5.71 34.14 -18.35
N GLY A 193 -6.03 33.24 -19.26
CA GLY A 193 -7.41 32.79 -19.45
C GLY A 193 -7.87 31.84 -18.34
N GLU A 194 -9.16 31.51 -18.30
CA GLU A 194 -9.71 30.53 -17.35
C GLU A 194 -9.05 29.15 -17.48
N ALA A 195 -8.60 28.77 -18.68
CA ALA A 195 -7.83 27.54 -18.88
C ALA A 195 -6.53 27.50 -18.05
N GLU A 196 -5.93 28.65 -17.77
CA GLU A 196 -4.63 28.79 -17.12
C GLU A 196 -4.79 29.22 -15.67
N ALA A 197 -5.63 30.21 -15.40
CA ALA A 197 -5.87 30.72 -14.06
C ALA A 197 -7.02 30.02 -13.34
N GLY A 198 -7.80 29.16 -13.99
CA GLY A 198 -9.03 28.62 -13.39
C GLY A 198 -10.13 29.69 -13.27
N PRO A 199 -11.25 29.34 -12.62
CA PRO A 199 -12.40 30.23 -12.53
C PRO A 199 -12.13 31.42 -11.60
N ALA A 200 -12.68 32.58 -11.93
CA ALA A 200 -12.38 33.85 -11.26
C ALA A 200 -12.71 33.86 -9.75
N PHE A 201 -13.65 33.03 -9.29
CA PHE A 201 -13.98 32.93 -7.86
C PHE A 201 -12.86 32.36 -7.00
N LEU A 202 -11.82 31.75 -7.59
CA LEU A 202 -10.62 31.34 -6.86
C LEU A 202 -9.82 32.53 -6.31
N PHE A 203 -10.07 33.75 -6.80
CA PHE A 203 -9.54 34.95 -6.17
C PHE A 203 -10.05 35.14 -4.73
N GLU A 204 -11.20 34.56 -4.37
CA GLU A 204 -11.72 34.69 -3.03
C GLU A 204 -11.18 33.58 -2.13
N PRO A 205 -10.50 33.93 -1.03
CA PRO A 205 -9.93 32.93 -0.13
C PRO A 205 -11.01 32.19 0.68
N GLN A 206 -12.13 32.87 0.95
CA GLN A 206 -13.19 32.35 1.80
C GLN A 206 -14.41 31.94 0.97
N PRO A 207 -14.66 30.63 0.81
CA PRO A 207 -15.88 30.19 0.15
C PRO A 207 -17.11 30.62 0.96
N PRO A 208 -18.18 31.10 0.29
CA PRO A 208 -19.46 31.34 0.95
C PRO A 208 -19.97 30.02 1.58
N ALA A 209 -20.91 30.12 2.50
CA ALA A 209 -21.57 28.94 3.05
C ALA A 209 -22.16 28.06 1.91
N PRO A 210 -22.24 26.73 2.08
CA PRO A 210 -22.87 25.85 1.09
C PRO A 210 -24.27 26.36 0.70
N GLY A 211 -24.51 26.51 -0.62
CA GLY A 211 -25.75 27.07 -1.15
C GLY A 211 -25.85 28.61 -1.17
N GLY A 212 -24.86 29.34 -0.63
CA GLY A 212 -24.75 30.79 -0.77
C GLY A 212 -24.38 31.20 -2.20
N PRO A 213 -24.73 32.43 -2.65
CA PRO A 213 -24.34 32.91 -3.97
C PRO A 213 -22.82 32.90 -4.13
N ILE A 214 -22.30 32.58 -5.32
CA ILE A 214 -20.87 32.79 -5.63
C ILE A 214 -20.69 34.31 -5.63
N PRO A 215 -19.75 34.87 -4.86
CA PRO A 215 -19.42 36.28 -5.00
C PRO A 215 -19.03 36.58 -6.47
N GLY A 216 -19.71 37.56 -7.07
CA GLY A 216 -19.70 37.81 -8.52
C GLY A 216 -20.94 37.33 -9.30
N THR A 217 -21.84 36.54 -8.70
CA THR A 217 -23.15 36.19 -9.30
C THR A 217 -24.33 37.04 -8.81
N VAL A 218 -24.09 37.95 -7.85
CA VAL A 218 -25.09 38.89 -7.33
C VAL A 218 -24.62 40.32 -7.57
N TYR A 219 -25.27 41.01 -8.52
CA TYR A 219 -25.22 42.46 -8.64
C TYR A 219 -25.88 43.06 -7.39
N GLY A 220 -25.11 43.68 -6.48
CA GLY A 220 -25.71 44.47 -5.39
C GLY A 220 -24.84 44.72 -4.16
N ASP A 221 -24.22 45.90 -4.14
CA ASP A 221 -23.77 46.72 -2.99
C ASP A 221 -22.58 46.29 -2.09
N LEU A 222 -22.24 45.01 -1.93
CA LEU A 222 -20.88 44.63 -1.42
C LEU A 222 -19.81 44.74 -2.52
N THR A 223 -20.28 44.76 -3.77
CA THR A 223 -19.50 44.93 -4.99
C THR A 223 -18.72 46.24 -4.99
N ARG A 224 -19.16 47.33 -4.33
CA ARG A 224 -18.52 48.65 -4.50
C ARG A 224 -17.27 48.88 -3.62
N ALA A 225 -17.22 48.28 -2.43
CA ALA A 225 -16.02 48.32 -1.57
C ALA A 225 -14.96 47.31 -2.05
N TYR A 226 -15.43 46.15 -2.52
CA TYR A 226 -14.58 45.14 -3.15
C TYR A 226 -14.10 45.61 -4.53
N ASP A 227 -14.94 46.24 -5.35
CA ASP A 227 -14.59 46.85 -6.65
C ASP A 227 -13.46 47.85 -6.52
N ASN A 228 -13.43 48.68 -5.47
CA ASN A 228 -12.38 49.67 -5.31
C ASN A 228 -11.03 49.06 -4.88
N TRP A 229 -11.04 47.94 -4.16
CA TRP A 229 -9.81 47.25 -3.72
C TRP A 229 -9.31 46.23 -4.77
N SER A 230 -10.23 45.65 -5.55
CA SER A 230 -9.98 44.65 -6.60
C SER A 230 -9.66 45.24 -7.98
N ARG A 231 -10.03 46.51 -8.26
CA ARG A 231 -9.65 47.23 -9.49
C ARG A 231 -8.16 47.53 -9.61
N GLU A 232 -7.36 47.31 -8.56
CA GLU A 232 -5.97 47.77 -8.52
C GLU A 232 -4.90 46.66 -8.54
N GLY A 233 -5.15 45.45 -9.07
CA GLY A 233 -4.01 44.60 -9.50
C GLY A 233 -4.13 43.08 -9.55
N TRP A 234 -5.26 42.48 -9.15
CA TRP A 234 -5.31 41.04 -8.88
C TRP A 234 -6.47 40.35 -9.60
N GLY A 235 -6.21 39.84 -10.81
CA GLY A 235 -7.05 38.83 -11.47
C GLY A 235 -8.39 39.29 -12.07
N LEU A 236 -8.94 40.46 -11.72
CA LEU A 236 -10.10 41.04 -12.42
C LEU A 236 -9.65 41.60 -13.79
N ASN A 237 -10.29 41.09 -14.85
CA ASN A 237 -9.86 41.16 -16.27
C ASN A 237 -8.69 40.23 -16.64
N SER A 238 -8.44 39.17 -15.87
CA SER A 238 -7.37 38.20 -16.16
C SER A 238 -5.96 38.78 -16.15
N ASN A 239 -5.74 40.01 -15.67
CA ASN A 239 -4.42 40.67 -15.67
C ASN A 239 -3.68 40.40 -14.35
N PHE A 240 -2.52 39.75 -14.45
CA PHE A 240 -1.68 39.31 -13.34
C PHE A 240 -0.30 40.00 -13.32
N ARG A 241 -0.18 41.20 -13.88
CA ARG A 241 1.10 41.92 -14.06
C ARG A 241 1.95 41.98 -12.79
N GLU A 242 1.35 42.36 -11.67
CA GLU A 242 2.07 42.47 -10.39
C GLU A 242 2.61 41.11 -9.94
N LEU A 243 1.94 40.02 -10.30
CA LEU A 243 2.27 38.67 -9.84
C LEU A 243 3.37 38.06 -10.66
N TYR A 244 3.35 38.35 -11.96
CA TYR A 244 4.49 38.10 -12.84
C TYR A 244 5.74 38.80 -12.34
N ALA A 245 5.65 40.07 -11.91
CA ALA A 245 6.79 40.80 -11.39
C ALA A 245 7.32 40.16 -10.09
N LEU A 246 6.44 39.80 -9.16
CA LEU A 246 6.83 39.09 -7.93
C LEU A 246 7.46 37.72 -8.23
N PHE A 247 6.84 36.94 -9.11
CA PHE A 247 7.37 35.65 -9.53
C PHE A 247 8.76 35.79 -10.17
N GLN A 248 8.96 36.77 -11.07
CA GLN A 248 10.25 37.03 -11.70
C GLN A 248 11.36 37.31 -10.67
N VAL A 249 11.08 38.15 -9.67
CA VAL A 249 12.04 38.47 -8.61
C VAL A 249 12.39 37.23 -7.78
N ASN A 250 11.40 36.44 -7.39
CA ASN A 250 11.63 35.21 -6.60
C ASN A 250 12.35 34.13 -7.42
N HIS A 251 11.95 33.93 -8.67
CA HIS A 251 12.61 33.01 -9.59
C HIS A 251 14.07 33.41 -9.84
N GLN A 252 14.39 34.71 -9.88
CA GLN A 252 15.77 35.19 -9.96
C GLN A 252 16.57 34.91 -8.68
N ALA A 253 15.95 35.13 -7.51
CA ALA A 253 16.59 34.95 -6.21
C ALA A 253 17.01 33.50 -5.94
N VAL A 254 16.23 32.52 -6.41
CA VAL A 254 16.54 31.08 -6.28
C VAL A 254 17.62 30.61 -7.27
N GLY A 255 17.96 31.43 -8.26
CA GLY A 255 19.05 31.20 -9.21
C GLY A 255 18.59 31.02 -10.66
N HIS A 256 19.28 31.68 -11.60
CA HIS A 256 18.99 31.58 -13.03
C HIS A 256 19.46 30.23 -13.62
N GLY A 257 18.51 29.32 -13.89
CA GLY A 257 18.72 28.21 -14.83
C GLY A 257 19.74 27.14 -14.44
N GLY A 258 20.25 27.14 -13.20
CA GLY A 258 20.90 25.97 -12.63
C GLY A 258 19.86 24.89 -12.33
N GLY A 259 20.24 23.61 -12.39
CA GLY A 259 19.36 22.48 -12.00
C GLY A 259 18.92 22.46 -10.52
N THR A 260 19.06 23.59 -9.82
CA THR A 260 18.71 23.84 -8.42
C THR A 260 17.51 24.80 -8.28
N ASN A 261 16.98 25.38 -9.36
CA ASN A 261 15.81 26.25 -9.27
C ASN A 261 14.53 25.40 -9.20
N HIS A 262 13.95 25.30 -8.01
CA HIS A 262 12.73 24.56 -7.77
C HIS A 262 11.44 25.36 -8.06
N LEU A 263 11.52 26.67 -8.33
CA LEU A 263 10.37 27.51 -8.71
C LEU A 263 10.06 27.42 -10.22
N ASP A 264 9.81 26.22 -10.72
CA ASP A 264 9.57 25.94 -12.14
C ASP A 264 8.09 26.08 -12.58
N TRP A 265 7.22 26.56 -11.69
CA TRP A 265 5.79 26.75 -11.93
C TRP A 265 5.30 28.12 -11.47
N PHE A 266 4.43 28.75 -12.28
CA PHE A 266 3.74 29.98 -11.93
C PHE A 266 2.27 29.71 -11.66
N ASP A 267 1.88 29.69 -10.38
CA ASP A 267 0.50 29.71 -9.92
C ASP A 267 0.07 31.16 -9.61
N PRO A 268 -0.84 31.78 -10.38
CA PRO A 268 -1.24 33.17 -10.15
C PRO A 268 -1.93 33.39 -8.79
N TRP A 269 -2.51 32.36 -8.18
CA TRP A 269 -3.19 32.50 -6.90
C TRP A 269 -2.26 32.35 -5.72
N TYR A 270 -1.18 31.60 -5.88
CA TYR A 270 -0.20 31.40 -4.82
C TYR A 270 0.50 32.70 -4.41
N TRP A 271 0.67 33.62 -5.36
CA TRP A 271 1.30 34.91 -5.13
C TRP A 271 0.35 35.98 -4.59
N THR A 272 -0.92 35.64 -4.33
CA THR A 272 -1.92 36.54 -3.71
C THR A 272 -1.65 36.85 -2.24
N GLY A 273 -2.00 38.04 -1.74
CA GLY A 273 -1.93 38.34 -0.30
C GLY A 273 -1.26 39.66 0.13
N PHE A 274 -1.42 39.97 1.42
CA PHE A 274 -1.18 41.29 2.04
C PHE A 274 0.28 41.84 2.01
N PRO A 275 1.38 41.05 1.93
CA PRO A 275 2.73 41.63 1.81
C PRO A 275 3.09 42.07 0.38
N ALA A 276 2.39 41.56 -0.64
CA ALA A 276 2.73 41.81 -2.05
C ALA A 276 2.70 43.31 -2.41
N ARG A 277 1.86 44.11 -1.72
CA ARG A 277 1.81 45.56 -1.87
C ARG A 277 2.77 46.33 -0.96
N THR A 278 3.05 45.88 0.26
CA THR A 278 3.93 46.63 1.19
C THR A 278 5.39 46.60 0.75
N VAL A 279 5.78 45.59 -0.03
CA VAL A 279 7.10 45.49 -0.67
C VAL A 279 7.19 46.39 -1.91
N VAL A 280 6.08 46.59 -2.63
CA VAL A 280 6.03 47.43 -3.85
C VAL A 280 5.75 48.91 -3.52
N VAL A 281 4.98 49.19 -2.46
CA VAL A 281 4.65 50.53 -1.97
C VAL A 281 5.64 50.90 -0.84
N GLY A 282 6.83 51.34 -1.24
CA GLY A 282 7.90 51.74 -0.32
C GLY A 282 9.31 51.55 -0.85
N GLY A 283 9.48 50.83 -1.96
CA GLY A 283 10.75 50.72 -2.69
C GLY A 283 11.84 49.89 -2.01
N TYR A 284 11.57 49.26 -0.87
CA TYR A 284 12.51 48.37 -0.18
C TYR A 284 12.01 46.93 -0.21
N LEU A 285 12.58 46.14 -1.13
CA LEU A 285 12.66 44.70 -0.98
C LEU A 285 13.48 44.39 0.28
N PRO A 286 13.04 43.46 1.15
CA PRO A 286 13.94 42.85 2.12
C PRO A 286 15.21 42.41 1.41
N THR A 287 16.34 42.99 1.80
CA THR A 287 17.66 42.71 1.20
C THR A 287 18.20 41.34 1.57
N ASP A 288 17.49 40.59 2.42
CA ASP A 288 17.84 39.23 2.77
C ASP A 288 17.05 38.25 1.87
N PRO A 289 17.69 37.61 0.87
CA PRO A 289 17.05 36.60 0.04
C PRO A 289 16.57 35.37 0.83
N ASN A 290 16.92 35.23 2.12
CA ASN A 290 16.42 34.17 3.01
C ASN A 290 15.15 34.55 3.78
N THR A 291 14.77 35.83 3.76
CA THR A 291 13.40 36.23 4.10
C THR A 291 12.66 36.28 2.78
N ASP A 292 11.79 35.33 2.49
CA ASP A 292 10.99 35.31 1.25
C ASP A 292 9.70 36.11 1.48
N PRO A 293 9.65 37.42 1.15
CA PRO A 293 8.44 38.21 1.30
C PRO A 293 7.40 37.93 0.21
N GLY A 294 7.73 37.12 -0.81
CA GLY A 294 6.87 36.85 -1.96
C GLY A 294 5.85 35.74 -1.69
N ARG A 295 6.20 34.78 -0.83
CA ARG A 295 5.28 33.70 -0.45
C ARG A 295 4.36 34.14 0.65
N SER A 296 3.18 34.60 0.26
CA SER A 296 2.18 34.90 1.25
C SER A 296 1.59 33.60 1.79
N VAL A 297 1.93 33.27 3.03
CA VAL A 297 1.09 32.42 3.90
C VAL A 297 -0.34 32.97 4.08
N LEU A 298 -0.68 34.08 3.42
CA LEU A 298 -2.01 34.66 3.38
C LEU A 298 -2.53 34.73 1.92
N SER A 299 -1.97 33.92 1.01
CA SER A 299 -2.50 33.83 -0.35
C SER A 299 -3.87 33.17 -0.38
N THR A 300 -4.57 33.34 -1.48
CA THR A 300 -5.91 32.78 -1.69
C THR A 300 -5.87 31.27 -1.71
N HIS A 301 -4.91 30.70 -2.45
CA HIS A 301 -4.56 29.29 -2.44
C HIS A 301 -4.32 28.81 -1.00
N ALA A 302 -3.35 29.44 -0.36
CA ALA A 302 -2.98 29.20 1.01
C ALA A 302 -4.21 29.20 1.96
N THR A 303 -4.90 30.32 2.03
CA THR A 303 -6.03 30.52 2.94
C THR A 303 -7.14 29.50 2.70
N TYR A 304 -7.39 29.12 1.45
CA TYR A 304 -8.34 28.06 1.11
C TYR A 304 -7.96 26.73 1.78
N GLU A 305 -6.71 26.30 1.70
CA GLU A 305 -6.27 25.04 2.33
C GLU A 305 -6.43 25.05 3.85
N SER A 306 -6.14 26.20 4.49
CA SER A 306 -6.36 26.35 5.93
C SER A 306 -7.84 26.27 6.31
N LEU A 307 -8.72 26.92 5.53
CA LEU A 307 -10.16 26.85 5.74
C LEU A 307 -10.71 25.44 5.45
N ALA A 308 -10.18 24.77 4.43
CA ALA A 308 -10.49 23.38 4.08
C ALA A 308 -10.19 22.45 5.25
N HIS A 309 -9.01 22.59 5.85
CA HIS A 309 -8.62 21.87 7.06
C HIS A 309 -9.61 22.10 8.21
N GLY A 310 -9.89 23.37 8.51
CA GLY A 310 -10.80 23.75 9.59
C GLY A 310 -12.19 23.13 9.41
N ARG A 311 -12.75 23.17 8.19
CA ARG A 311 -14.05 22.55 7.88
C ARG A 311 -14.02 21.03 7.99
N PHE A 312 -12.96 20.39 7.51
CA PHE A 312 -12.80 18.95 7.62
C PHE A 312 -12.82 18.50 9.08
N VAL A 313 -12.01 19.12 9.94
CA VAL A 313 -11.97 18.83 11.38
C VAL A 313 -13.32 19.11 12.06
N GLN A 314 -13.95 20.26 11.76
CA GLN A 314 -15.27 20.62 12.30
C GLN A 314 -16.37 19.65 11.89
N SER A 315 -16.30 19.09 10.67
CA SER A 315 -17.21 18.05 10.19
C SER A 315 -16.96 16.66 10.80
N GLY A 316 -15.98 16.55 11.70
CA GLY A 316 -15.61 15.33 12.40
C GLY A 316 -14.54 14.49 11.70
N GLY A 317 -13.85 15.03 10.70
CA GLY A 317 -12.82 14.34 9.92
C GLY A 317 -13.38 13.26 8.99
N TYR A 318 -12.55 12.25 8.68
CA TYR A 318 -12.98 11.07 7.96
C TYR A 318 -13.60 10.08 8.96
N ARG A 319 -14.85 9.69 8.73
CA ARG A 319 -15.56 8.72 9.57
C ARG A 319 -16.23 7.68 8.70
N ARG A 320 -16.12 6.42 9.08
CA ARG A 320 -16.81 5.32 8.40
C ARG A 320 -17.39 4.34 9.40
N ALA A 321 -18.55 3.79 9.06
CA ALA A 321 -19.17 2.74 9.87
C ALA A 321 -18.30 1.47 9.85
N PHE A 322 -18.06 0.92 11.03
CA PHE A 322 -17.32 -0.33 11.19
C PHE A 322 -18.00 -1.46 10.40
N GLY A 323 -17.22 -2.29 9.71
CA GLY A 323 -17.74 -3.44 8.96
C GLY A 323 -18.26 -3.14 7.54
N THR A 324 -18.28 -1.88 7.08
CA THR A 324 -18.54 -1.59 5.67
C THR A 324 -17.25 -1.81 4.87
N PRO A 325 -17.23 -2.61 3.77
CA PRO A 325 -16.03 -2.78 2.95
C PRO A 325 -15.53 -1.42 2.44
N PRO A 326 -14.24 -1.06 2.56
CA PRO A 326 -13.69 0.23 2.08
C PRO A 326 -14.13 0.56 0.66
N PRO A 327 -14.49 1.82 0.33
CA PRO A 327 -14.83 2.18 -1.02
C PRO A 327 -13.53 2.46 -1.79
N TYR A 328 -13.43 1.92 -3.01
CA TYR A 328 -12.38 2.33 -3.93
C TYR A 328 -12.85 3.53 -4.74
N ASP A 329 -11.94 4.44 -5.07
CA ASP A 329 -12.26 5.54 -5.96
C ASP A 329 -12.63 4.99 -7.36
N PRO A 330 -13.79 5.37 -7.92
CA PRO A 330 -14.29 4.81 -9.17
C PRO A 330 -13.47 5.19 -10.40
N LEU A 331 -12.55 6.16 -10.32
CA LEU A 331 -11.67 6.52 -11.43
C LEU A 331 -10.47 5.59 -11.58
N TRP A 332 -10.22 4.71 -10.60
CA TRP A 332 -9.16 3.71 -10.68
C TRP A 332 -9.44 2.72 -11.81
N VAL A 333 -8.39 2.40 -12.57
CA VAL A 333 -8.42 1.37 -13.61
C VAL A 333 -7.16 0.54 -13.45
N ASN A 334 -7.32 -0.75 -13.18
CA ASN A 334 -6.18 -1.65 -13.12
C ASN A 334 -5.49 -1.71 -14.49
N PRO A 335 -4.15 -1.84 -14.52
CA PRO A 335 -3.44 -2.12 -15.76
C PRO A 335 -3.87 -3.47 -16.35
N TYR A 336 -3.43 -3.76 -17.57
CA TYR A 336 -3.59 -5.10 -18.12
C TYR A 336 -2.70 -6.09 -17.33
N PRO A 337 -3.23 -7.26 -16.90
CA PRO A 337 -2.43 -8.22 -16.14
C PRO A 337 -1.22 -8.73 -16.94
N ASP A 338 -0.08 -8.90 -16.26
CA ASP A 338 1.15 -9.44 -16.86
C ASP A 338 1.10 -10.96 -17.01
N TYR A 339 0.29 -11.45 -17.96
CA TYR A 339 0.17 -12.87 -18.28
C TYR A 339 1.44 -13.48 -18.88
N ALA A 340 2.41 -12.64 -19.29
CA ALA A 340 3.74 -13.09 -19.72
C ALA A 340 4.69 -13.31 -18.53
N PHE A 341 4.29 -12.89 -17.32
CA PHE A 341 5.09 -12.98 -16.10
C PHE A 341 6.50 -12.37 -16.27
N SER A 342 6.56 -11.20 -16.91
CA SER A 342 7.79 -10.42 -17.17
C SER A 342 8.48 -9.96 -15.88
N GLY A 343 7.72 -9.80 -14.79
CA GLY A 343 8.21 -9.23 -13.52
C GLY A 343 8.20 -7.70 -13.50
N GLU A 344 7.64 -7.04 -14.52
CA GLU A 344 7.51 -5.58 -14.62
C GLU A 344 6.16 -5.03 -14.16
N THR A 345 5.39 -5.79 -13.37
CA THR A 345 4.06 -5.38 -12.87
C THR A 345 4.09 -4.01 -12.17
N TRP A 346 5.17 -3.69 -11.47
CA TRP A 346 5.38 -2.40 -10.81
C TRP A 346 5.33 -1.21 -11.78
N ARG A 347 5.81 -1.39 -13.01
CA ARG A 347 5.88 -0.32 -14.02
C ARG A 347 4.49 0.02 -14.53
N ALA A 348 3.69 -1.00 -14.85
CA ALA A 348 2.31 -0.83 -15.27
C ALA A 348 1.44 -0.19 -14.17
N GLN A 349 1.65 -0.58 -12.91
CA GLN A 349 0.96 0.02 -11.77
C GLN A 349 1.36 1.48 -11.55
N SER A 350 2.65 1.82 -11.69
CA SER A 350 3.11 3.21 -11.57
C SER A 350 2.47 4.09 -12.65
N LEU A 351 2.38 3.62 -13.89
CA LEU A 351 1.66 4.32 -14.96
C LEU A 351 0.16 4.43 -14.69
N ALA A 352 -0.45 3.41 -14.06
CA ALA A 352 -1.85 3.49 -13.64
C ALA A 352 -2.06 4.60 -12.59
N VAL A 353 -1.13 4.79 -11.65
CA VAL A 353 -1.14 5.90 -10.68
C VAL A 353 -1.04 7.26 -11.37
N GLN A 354 -0.15 7.41 -12.36
CA GLN A 354 -0.05 8.64 -13.16
C GLN A 354 -1.39 8.98 -13.83
N ASN A 355 -1.98 8.02 -14.54
CA ASN A 355 -3.26 8.21 -15.22
C ASN A 355 -4.39 8.49 -14.23
N PHE A 356 -4.36 7.85 -13.06
CA PHE A 356 -5.34 8.04 -12.01
C PHE A 356 -5.26 9.44 -11.41
N ALA A 357 -4.06 9.94 -11.09
CA ALA A 357 -3.84 11.31 -10.63
C ALA A 357 -4.32 12.35 -11.65
N ALA A 358 -4.01 12.15 -12.94
CA ALA A 358 -4.48 13.04 -14.00
C ALA A 358 -6.02 13.06 -14.13
N LYS A 359 -6.67 11.90 -14.01
CA LYS A 359 -8.14 11.80 -14.00
C LYS A 359 -8.77 12.46 -12.78
N ILE A 360 -8.13 12.37 -11.61
CA ILE A 360 -8.57 13.05 -10.40
C ILE A 360 -8.49 14.56 -10.61
N ALA A 361 -7.38 15.08 -11.13
CA ALA A 361 -7.24 16.49 -11.46
C ALA A 361 -8.35 16.96 -12.41
N GLN A 362 -8.65 16.19 -13.46
CA GLN A 362 -9.75 16.48 -14.37
C GLN A 362 -11.11 16.52 -13.64
N ARG A 363 -11.42 15.52 -12.81
CA ARG A 363 -12.66 15.50 -12.00
C ARG A 363 -12.74 16.69 -11.04
N THR A 364 -11.64 17.03 -10.38
CA THR A 364 -11.55 18.16 -9.47
C THR A 364 -11.77 19.46 -10.22
N ARG A 365 -11.24 19.60 -11.44
CA ARG A 365 -11.51 20.76 -12.30
C ARG A 365 -12.99 20.86 -12.68
N GLU A 366 -13.60 19.77 -13.14
CA GLU A 366 -15.03 19.71 -13.46
C GLU A 366 -15.93 20.02 -12.25
N ARG A 367 -15.42 19.82 -11.04
CA ARG A 367 -16.11 20.05 -9.77
C ARG A 367 -15.54 21.21 -8.96
N THR A 368 -14.80 22.11 -9.61
CA THR A 368 -14.04 23.17 -8.92
C THR A 368 -14.91 23.96 -7.96
N ASP A 369 -16.09 24.40 -8.40
CA ASP A 369 -17.03 25.16 -7.57
C ASP A 369 -17.51 24.35 -6.36
N ALA A 370 -17.90 23.08 -6.57
CA ALA A 370 -18.37 22.22 -5.50
C ALA A 370 -17.30 21.95 -4.44
N TYR A 371 -16.07 21.65 -4.86
CA TYR A 371 -14.96 21.39 -3.95
C TYR A 371 -14.47 22.66 -3.28
N TRP A 372 -14.45 23.80 -3.98
CA TRP A 372 -14.12 25.08 -3.36
C TRP A 372 -15.13 25.44 -2.26
N ARG A 373 -16.43 25.19 -2.49
CA ARG A 373 -17.51 25.47 -1.52
C ARG A 373 -17.61 24.49 -0.36
N ALA A 374 -17.26 23.23 -0.58
CA ALA A 374 -17.36 22.16 0.40
C ALA A 374 -16.05 21.35 0.43
N PRO A 375 -14.92 21.98 0.81
CA PRO A 375 -13.59 21.39 0.69
C PRO A 375 -13.41 20.08 1.46
N GLU A 376 -14.16 19.88 2.54
CA GLU A 376 -14.17 18.62 3.29
C GLU A 376 -14.61 17.42 2.44
N THR A 377 -15.42 17.62 1.39
CA THR A 377 -15.79 16.54 0.45
C THR A 377 -14.62 16.14 -0.44
N ALA A 378 -13.80 17.10 -0.87
CA ALA A 378 -12.59 16.84 -1.64
C ALA A 378 -11.55 16.08 -0.80
N ILE A 379 -11.36 16.48 0.47
CA ILE A 379 -10.46 15.80 1.41
C ILE A 379 -10.91 14.35 1.66
N ARG A 380 -12.22 14.10 1.84
CA ARG A 380 -12.74 12.73 2.00
C ARG A 380 -12.53 11.87 0.76
N ALA A 381 -12.68 12.45 -0.44
CA ALA A 381 -12.39 11.75 -1.68
C ALA A 381 -10.88 11.48 -1.86
N ALA A 382 -10.01 12.38 -1.38
CA ALA A 382 -8.57 12.16 -1.35
C ALA A 382 -8.18 10.97 -0.48
N VAL A 383 -8.82 10.78 0.68
CA VAL A 383 -8.64 9.58 1.53
C VAL A 383 -8.91 8.30 0.75
N GLU A 384 -10.04 8.24 0.02
CA GLU A 384 -10.44 7.07 -0.76
C GLU A 384 -9.49 6.81 -1.93
N ALA A 385 -9.01 7.86 -2.59
CA ALA A 385 -8.05 7.75 -3.68
C ALA A 385 -6.66 7.29 -3.20
N VAL A 386 -6.15 7.83 -2.09
CA VAL A 386 -4.87 7.39 -1.49
C VAL A 386 -4.96 5.93 -1.05
N TYR A 387 -6.05 5.54 -0.37
CA TYR A 387 -6.30 4.14 -0.03
C TYR A 387 -6.33 3.24 -1.27
N THR A 388 -7.04 3.66 -2.32
CA THR A 388 -7.13 2.95 -3.61
C THR A 388 -5.74 2.73 -4.22
N MET A 389 -4.94 3.78 -4.28
CA MET A 389 -3.55 3.70 -4.74
C MET A 389 -2.73 2.73 -3.89
N TRP A 390 -2.78 2.81 -2.55
CA TRP A 390 -2.03 1.89 -1.70
C TRP A 390 -2.47 0.44 -1.88
N ARG A 391 -3.79 0.19 -1.97
CA ARG A 391 -4.32 -1.16 -2.15
C ARG A 391 -3.88 -1.80 -3.46
N SER A 392 -3.66 -1.01 -4.51
CA SER A 392 -3.15 -1.49 -5.81
C SER A 392 -1.74 -2.10 -5.75
N ALA A 393 -0.94 -1.79 -4.72
CA ALA A 393 0.39 -2.39 -4.55
C ALA A 393 0.34 -3.85 -4.04
N TYR A 394 -0.84 -4.31 -3.64
CA TYR A 394 -1.07 -5.64 -3.10
C TYR A 394 -2.04 -6.42 -3.98
N THR A 395 -1.91 -7.74 -3.96
CA THR A 395 -2.84 -8.61 -4.68
C THR A 395 -3.78 -9.31 -3.71
N ALA A 396 -5.04 -9.42 -4.11
CA ALA A 396 -6.08 -10.17 -3.42
C ALA A 396 -5.88 -11.68 -3.59
N LEU A 397 -5.07 -12.12 -4.56
CA LEU A 397 -4.73 -13.52 -4.75
C LEU A 397 -3.69 -14.00 -3.74
N GLN A 398 -3.90 -15.20 -3.19
CA GLN A 398 -2.96 -15.86 -2.31
C GLN A 398 -2.76 -17.32 -2.74
N PRO A 399 -1.68 -17.63 -3.49
CA PRO A 399 -1.32 -19.01 -3.81
C PRO A 399 -0.72 -19.70 -2.59
N MET A 400 -1.30 -20.84 -2.20
CA MET A 400 -0.80 -21.72 -1.15
C MET A 400 -0.29 -23.01 -1.78
N ILE A 401 1.01 -23.29 -1.63
CA ILE A 401 1.69 -24.42 -2.25
C ILE A 401 1.73 -25.60 -1.28
N VAL A 402 1.34 -26.77 -1.76
CA VAL A 402 1.51 -28.07 -1.08
C VAL A 402 2.32 -28.96 -2.01
N ILE A 403 3.42 -29.50 -1.50
CA ILE A 403 4.33 -30.37 -2.26
C ILE A 403 4.39 -31.72 -1.57
N GLY A 404 4.21 -32.78 -2.33
CA GLY A 404 4.36 -34.15 -1.85
C GLY A 404 4.94 -35.05 -2.93
N ARG A 405 5.30 -36.27 -2.56
CA ARG A 405 5.61 -37.31 -3.56
C ARG A 405 4.34 -37.72 -4.28
N ASP A 406 4.47 -38.11 -5.55
CA ASP A 406 3.38 -38.79 -6.23
C ASP A 406 3.17 -40.17 -5.58
N PRO A 407 2.00 -40.46 -4.99
CA PRO A 407 1.74 -41.76 -4.40
C PRO A 407 1.86 -42.91 -5.41
N ALA A 408 1.48 -42.66 -6.68
CA ALA A 408 1.57 -43.65 -7.75
C ALA A 408 3.00 -43.79 -8.30
N ARG A 409 3.85 -42.77 -8.12
CA ARG A 409 5.21 -42.73 -8.67
C ARG A 409 6.20 -42.10 -7.68
N PRO A 410 6.41 -42.73 -6.51
CA PRO A 410 7.09 -42.11 -5.37
C PRO A 410 8.59 -41.84 -5.58
N ASN A 411 9.15 -42.43 -6.64
CA ASN A 411 10.55 -42.31 -7.04
C ASN A 411 10.74 -41.53 -8.35
N GLU A 412 9.66 -41.16 -9.05
CA GLU A 412 9.76 -40.52 -10.37
C GLU A 412 9.48 -39.01 -10.33
N GLY A 413 8.82 -38.52 -9.27
CA GLY A 413 8.47 -37.10 -9.21
C GLY A 413 7.74 -36.66 -7.96
N LEU A 414 7.43 -35.36 -7.96
CA LEU A 414 6.61 -34.69 -6.95
C LEU A 414 5.26 -34.29 -7.55
N VAL A 415 4.23 -34.28 -6.72
CA VAL A 415 2.97 -33.58 -6.99
C VAL A 415 3.03 -32.24 -6.30
N VAL A 416 2.95 -31.17 -7.11
CA VAL A 416 2.81 -29.80 -6.63
C VAL A 416 1.35 -29.42 -6.79
N SER A 417 0.67 -29.15 -5.68
CA SER A 417 -0.70 -28.64 -5.69
C SER A 417 -0.71 -27.21 -5.16
N VAL A 418 -1.47 -26.33 -5.82
CA VAL A 418 -1.61 -24.94 -5.44
C VAL A 418 -3.08 -24.62 -5.29
N ASN A 419 -3.47 -24.19 -4.10
CA ASN A 419 -4.77 -23.60 -3.86
C ASN A 419 -4.63 -22.08 -3.87
N VAL A 420 -5.23 -21.41 -4.85
CA VAL A 420 -5.23 -19.95 -4.95
C VAL A 420 -6.51 -19.43 -4.34
N GLN A 421 -6.40 -18.68 -3.24
CA GLN A 421 -7.52 -17.98 -2.62
C GLN A 421 -7.66 -16.57 -3.19
N ASN A 422 -8.90 -16.12 -3.39
CA ASN A 422 -9.24 -14.75 -3.71
C ASN A 422 -9.83 -14.07 -2.46
N HIS A 423 -9.13 -13.07 -1.92
CA HIS A 423 -9.58 -12.30 -0.76
C HIS A 423 -10.46 -11.09 -1.12
N SER A 424 -10.69 -10.84 -2.41
CA SER A 424 -11.62 -9.80 -2.84
C SER A 424 -13.06 -10.32 -2.80
N LEU A 425 -14.00 -9.41 -2.56
CA LEU A 425 -15.43 -9.65 -2.75
C LEU A 425 -15.81 -9.77 -4.24
N GLU A 426 -14.94 -9.32 -5.14
CA GLU A 426 -15.12 -9.42 -6.60
C GLU A 426 -14.49 -10.72 -7.14
N ASP A 427 -15.15 -11.33 -8.13
CA ASP A 427 -14.57 -12.42 -8.91
C ASP A 427 -13.27 -12.00 -9.61
N CYS A 428 -12.23 -12.82 -9.46
CA CYS A 428 -11.01 -12.70 -10.25
C CYS A 428 -11.18 -13.46 -11.57
N ARG A 429 -10.93 -12.81 -12.70
CA ARG A 429 -11.08 -13.40 -14.03
C ARG A 429 -9.74 -13.77 -14.66
N ASP A 430 -9.81 -14.69 -15.62
CA ASP A 430 -8.72 -15.08 -16.50
C ASP A 430 -7.45 -15.45 -15.71
N VAL A 431 -7.60 -16.32 -14.71
CA VAL A 431 -6.48 -16.68 -13.83
C VAL A 431 -5.48 -17.55 -14.57
N SER A 432 -4.20 -17.16 -14.51
CA SER A 432 -3.04 -17.84 -15.11
C SER A 432 -2.02 -18.15 -14.02
N LEU A 433 -1.32 -19.28 -14.15
CA LEU A 433 -0.33 -19.73 -13.16
C LEU A 433 0.99 -20.09 -13.85
N ARG A 434 2.10 -19.66 -13.25
CA ARG A 434 3.45 -20.12 -13.61
C ARG A 434 4.05 -20.88 -12.44
N LEU A 435 4.36 -22.15 -12.66
CA LEU A 435 5.13 -23.00 -11.77
C LEU A 435 6.59 -22.99 -12.21
N ARG A 436 7.52 -22.72 -11.28
CA ARG A 436 8.96 -22.92 -11.46
C ARG A 436 9.50 -23.81 -10.35
N VAL A 437 10.30 -24.79 -10.73
CA VAL A 437 11.06 -25.63 -9.79
C VAL A 437 12.54 -25.30 -9.95
N VAL A 438 13.18 -24.96 -8.84
CA VAL A 438 14.53 -24.37 -8.79
C VAL A 438 15.44 -25.28 -7.97
N LYS A 439 16.69 -25.38 -8.40
CA LYS A 439 17.77 -26.06 -7.66
C LYS A 439 19.08 -25.33 -7.84
N GLY A 440 19.75 -25.03 -6.74
CA GLY A 440 21.04 -24.31 -6.76
C GLY A 440 20.95 -22.95 -7.47
N GLY A 441 19.78 -22.29 -7.40
CA GLY A 441 19.51 -21.01 -8.09
C GLY A 441 19.12 -21.11 -9.57
N GLY A 442 19.20 -22.29 -10.19
CA GLY A 442 18.77 -22.51 -11.57
C GLY A 442 17.35 -23.07 -11.67
N VAL A 443 16.57 -22.57 -12.64
CA VAL A 443 15.24 -23.16 -12.97
C VAL A 443 15.45 -24.47 -13.70
N VAL A 444 14.89 -25.55 -13.16
CA VAL A 444 14.96 -26.91 -13.72
C VAL A 444 13.70 -27.25 -14.50
N ILE A 445 12.54 -26.83 -13.99
CA ILE A 445 11.24 -27.01 -14.64
C ILE A 445 10.49 -25.70 -14.60
N GLU A 446 9.83 -25.38 -15.71
CA GLU A 446 8.88 -24.28 -15.82
C GLU A 446 7.61 -24.78 -16.52
N ASN A 447 6.45 -24.44 -15.97
CA ASN A 447 5.16 -24.72 -16.58
C ASN A 447 4.25 -23.50 -16.45
N VAL A 448 3.68 -23.06 -17.56
CA VAL A 448 2.69 -21.98 -17.59
C VAL A 448 1.34 -22.58 -17.94
N GLN A 449 0.38 -22.41 -17.04
CA GLN A 449 -1.02 -22.68 -17.31
C GLN A 449 -1.63 -21.43 -17.93
N PRO A 450 -2.17 -21.49 -19.16
CA PRO A 450 -2.75 -20.33 -19.81
C PRO A 450 -3.94 -19.79 -19.00
N PRO A 451 -4.30 -18.50 -19.19
CA PRO A 451 -5.47 -17.92 -18.55
C PRO A 451 -6.71 -18.80 -18.78
N SER A 452 -7.32 -19.28 -17.69
CA SER A 452 -8.48 -20.17 -17.80
C SER A 452 -9.46 -20.00 -16.64
N GLY A 453 -10.66 -19.52 -16.95
CA GLY A 453 -11.74 -19.32 -15.97
C GLY A 453 -11.41 -18.28 -14.90
N GLY A 454 -12.23 -18.23 -13.84
CA GLY A 454 -12.05 -17.30 -12.73
C GLY A 454 -12.00 -17.99 -11.36
N ILE A 455 -11.77 -17.19 -10.32
CA ILE A 455 -11.96 -17.55 -8.92
C ILE A 455 -13.04 -16.61 -8.38
N ALA A 456 -14.16 -17.17 -7.90
CA ALA A 456 -15.24 -16.38 -7.33
C ALA A 456 -14.75 -15.49 -6.17
N GLY A 457 -15.46 -14.39 -5.91
CA GLY A 457 -15.19 -13.53 -4.75
C GLY A 457 -15.20 -14.33 -3.44
N MET A 458 -14.18 -14.12 -2.61
CA MET A 458 -13.93 -14.90 -1.37
C MET A 458 -13.75 -16.42 -1.59
N GLY A 459 -13.59 -16.86 -2.85
CA GLY A 459 -13.47 -18.25 -3.24
C GLY A 459 -12.03 -18.73 -3.34
N ALA A 460 -11.87 -19.99 -3.72
CA ALA A 460 -10.57 -20.60 -3.98
C ALA A 460 -10.65 -21.60 -5.13
N ARG A 461 -9.52 -21.85 -5.78
CA ARG A 461 -9.40 -22.88 -6.82
C ARG A 461 -8.06 -23.60 -6.71
N MET A 462 -8.08 -24.90 -6.99
CA MET A 462 -6.90 -25.76 -6.92
C MET A 462 -6.39 -26.12 -8.31
N TRP A 463 -5.06 -26.13 -8.45
CA TRP A 463 -4.32 -26.67 -9.59
C TRP A 463 -3.28 -27.66 -9.09
N SER A 464 -2.99 -28.67 -9.90
CA SER A 464 -1.99 -29.68 -9.57
C SER A 464 -1.13 -30.01 -10.78
N TRP A 465 0.16 -30.16 -10.55
CA TRP A 465 1.15 -30.60 -11.53
C TRP A 465 1.87 -31.83 -11.01
N PHE A 466 2.10 -32.79 -11.90
CA PHE A 466 3.13 -33.79 -11.69
C PHE A 466 4.45 -33.27 -12.26
N VAL A 467 5.49 -33.29 -11.44
CA VAL A 467 6.82 -32.76 -11.75
C VAL A 467 7.81 -33.91 -11.70
N GLN A 468 8.40 -34.25 -12.84
CA GLN A 468 9.34 -35.37 -12.95
C GLN A 468 10.76 -34.94 -12.53
N ILE A 469 11.12 -35.21 -11.27
CA ILE A 469 12.39 -34.84 -10.61
C ILE A 469 12.75 -35.89 -9.56
N ASP A 470 14.01 -35.94 -9.10
CA ASP A 470 14.42 -36.84 -8.03
C ASP A 470 13.79 -36.41 -6.69
N PRO A 471 12.80 -37.15 -6.15
CA PRO A 471 12.11 -36.76 -4.93
C PRO A 471 12.96 -36.96 -3.66
N ASN A 472 14.20 -37.43 -3.78
CA ASN A 472 15.15 -37.60 -2.68
C ASN A 472 16.13 -36.42 -2.53
N GLN A 473 15.85 -35.31 -3.20
CA GLN A 473 16.66 -34.09 -3.16
C GLN A 473 15.82 -32.91 -2.69
N ASP A 474 16.49 -31.88 -2.19
CA ASP A 474 15.86 -30.61 -1.85
C ASP A 474 15.49 -29.85 -3.12
N TRP A 475 14.28 -29.28 -3.13
CA TRP A 475 13.75 -28.50 -4.25
C TRP A 475 13.06 -27.24 -3.78
N ASP A 476 13.31 -26.15 -4.49
CA ASP A 476 12.61 -24.89 -4.32
C ASP A 476 11.47 -24.81 -5.33
N VAL A 477 10.25 -24.51 -4.88
CA VAL A 477 9.08 -24.39 -5.74
C VAL A 477 8.54 -22.96 -5.62
N VAL A 478 8.45 -22.30 -6.77
CA VAL A 478 7.94 -20.95 -6.91
C VAL A 478 6.68 -21.00 -7.76
N VAL A 479 5.60 -20.39 -7.28
CA VAL A 479 4.35 -20.27 -8.02
C VAL A 479 3.96 -18.81 -8.12
N GLU A 480 3.67 -18.37 -9.33
CA GLU A 480 3.12 -17.06 -9.61
C GLU A 480 1.69 -17.21 -10.11
N ALA A 481 0.78 -16.38 -9.61
CA ALA A 481 -0.61 -16.31 -10.05
C ALA A 481 -0.91 -14.91 -10.58
N VAL A 482 -1.52 -14.83 -11.76
CA VAL A 482 -1.94 -13.58 -12.39
C VAL A 482 -3.43 -13.64 -12.69
N GLY A 483 -4.16 -12.55 -12.47
CA GLY A 483 -5.58 -12.47 -12.77
C GLY A 483 -6.10 -11.04 -12.81
N ALA A 484 -7.30 -10.87 -13.34
CA ALA A 484 -7.91 -9.56 -13.57
C ALA A 484 -9.04 -9.26 -12.57
N TYR A 485 -9.08 -8.02 -12.08
CA TYR A 485 -10.19 -7.43 -11.33
C TYR A 485 -10.66 -6.18 -12.06
N THR A 486 -11.98 -5.94 -12.10
CA THR A 486 -12.55 -4.73 -12.72
C THR A 486 -12.56 -3.57 -11.74
N ARG A 487 -12.90 -3.79 -10.47
CA ARG A 487 -13.08 -2.72 -9.49
C ARG A 487 -12.07 -2.75 -8.37
N THR A 488 -11.67 -3.92 -7.89
CA THR A 488 -10.65 -4.02 -6.83
C THR A 488 -9.30 -3.52 -7.35
N PRO A 489 -8.70 -2.46 -6.77
CA PRO A 489 -7.34 -2.06 -7.07
C PRO A 489 -6.40 -3.19 -6.67
N ASP A 490 -5.72 -3.77 -7.64
CA ASP A 490 -4.95 -4.99 -7.42
C ASP A 490 -3.65 -4.94 -8.19
N ARG A 491 -2.59 -5.47 -7.58
CA ARG A 491 -1.30 -5.66 -8.27
C ARG A 491 -1.41 -6.64 -9.44
N GLN A 492 -2.45 -7.47 -9.46
CA GLN A 492 -2.75 -8.51 -10.45
C GLN A 492 -1.75 -9.66 -10.52
N HIS A 493 -0.73 -9.66 -9.67
CA HIS A 493 0.33 -10.67 -9.64
C HIS A 493 0.62 -11.07 -8.19
N ALA A 494 0.55 -12.37 -7.91
CA ALA A 494 0.90 -12.99 -6.64
C ALA A 494 2.08 -13.93 -6.82
N LEU A 495 2.92 -14.02 -5.79
CA LEU A 495 4.09 -14.89 -5.73
C LEU A 495 4.05 -15.68 -4.43
N SER A 496 4.29 -16.99 -4.51
CA SER A 496 4.44 -17.86 -3.36
C SER A 496 5.64 -18.79 -3.56
N TYR A 497 6.24 -19.19 -2.45
CA TYR A 497 7.42 -20.04 -2.40
C TYR A 497 7.21 -21.15 -1.37
N ALA A 498 7.68 -22.35 -1.70
CA ALA A 498 7.77 -23.46 -0.78
C ALA A 498 9.03 -24.27 -1.07
N THR A 499 9.64 -24.82 -0.01
CA THR A 499 10.75 -25.76 -0.12
C THR A 499 10.22 -27.18 0.10
N TYR A 500 10.54 -28.09 -0.80
CA TYR A 500 10.43 -29.51 -0.54
C TYR A 500 11.76 -30.01 0.02
N LYS A 501 11.68 -30.71 1.16
CA LYS A 501 12.79 -31.47 1.73
C LYS A 501 12.33 -32.92 1.89
N PRO A 502 13.08 -33.90 1.39
CA PRO A 502 12.78 -35.29 1.64
C PRO A 502 12.90 -35.56 3.15
N ASP A 503 11.96 -36.31 3.72
CA ASP A 503 12.08 -36.73 5.11
C ASP A 503 13.27 -37.70 5.25
N PRO A 504 14.34 -37.35 5.98
CA PRO A 504 15.51 -38.21 6.13
C PRO A 504 15.20 -39.50 6.91
N ARG A 505 14.09 -39.55 7.65
CA ARG A 505 13.61 -40.75 8.36
C ARG A 505 12.80 -41.68 7.46
N GLN A 506 12.40 -41.21 6.29
CA GLN A 506 11.60 -41.94 5.32
C GLN A 506 12.28 -41.94 3.94
N PRO A 507 13.53 -42.44 3.82
CA PRO A 507 14.12 -42.62 2.52
C PRO A 507 13.28 -43.63 1.77
N VAL A 508 12.62 -43.21 0.69
CA VAL A 508 11.90 -44.13 -0.18
C VAL A 508 12.94 -45.10 -0.76
N PRO A 509 12.85 -46.40 -0.49
CA PRO A 509 13.77 -47.37 -1.06
C PRO A 509 13.78 -47.22 -2.58
N LYS A 510 14.96 -47.33 -3.20
CA LYS A 510 15.11 -47.30 -4.67
C LYS A 510 14.20 -48.31 -5.39
N ASN A 511 13.78 -49.36 -4.69
CA ASN A 511 12.88 -50.40 -5.20
C ASN A 511 11.40 -50.19 -4.82
N ALA A 512 11.00 -49.04 -4.27
CA ALA A 512 9.60 -48.77 -3.99
C ALA A 512 8.81 -48.64 -5.31
N ARG A 513 7.61 -49.24 -5.34
CA ARG A 513 6.73 -49.31 -6.51
C ARG A 513 5.32 -48.89 -6.11
N SER A 514 4.56 -48.39 -7.08
CA SER A 514 3.12 -48.15 -6.91
C SER A 514 2.43 -49.45 -6.46
N VAL A 515 1.39 -49.36 -5.62
CA VAL A 515 0.68 -50.57 -5.17
C VAL A 515 0.03 -51.35 -6.33
N GLU A 516 -0.31 -50.67 -7.44
CA GLU A 516 -0.91 -51.26 -8.65
C GLU A 516 0.07 -52.14 -9.43
N THR A 517 1.37 -51.93 -9.26
CA THR A 517 2.44 -52.70 -9.91
C THR A 517 3.24 -53.53 -8.90
N ALA A 518 2.86 -53.47 -7.63
CA ALA A 518 3.53 -54.16 -6.55
C ALA A 518 3.21 -55.66 -6.54
N THR A 519 4.13 -56.43 -6.00
CA THR A 519 3.95 -57.82 -5.61
C THR A 519 4.06 -57.92 -4.10
N ALA A 520 3.59 -59.02 -3.50
CA ALA A 520 3.74 -59.22 -2.06
C ALA A 520 5.19 -59.01 -1.58
N PRO A 521 6.24 -59.58 -2.21
CA PRO A 521 7.63 -59.35 -1.80
C PRO A 521 8.06 -57.88 -1.69
N ASP A 522 7.42 -56.98 -2.43
CA ASP A 522 7.75 -55.56 -2.36
C ASP A 522 7.34 -54.92 -1.03
N PHE A 523 6.41 -55.51 -0.26
CA PHE A 523 5.99 -55.05 1.06
C PHE A 523 6.82 -55.61 2.23
N ILE A 524 7.79 -56.49 1.99
CA ILE A 524 8.67 -57.05 3.04
C ILE A 524 9.54 -55.93 3.62
N GLY A 525 9.53 -55.73 4.94
CA GLY A 525 10.35 -54.73 5.62
C GLY A 525 9.78 -54.30 6.97
N LEU A 526 10.46 -53.36 7.64
CA LEU A 526 10.01 -52.73 8.87
C LEU A 526 9.29 -51.41 8.54
N PHE A 527 8.08 -51.22 9.07
CA PHE A 527 7.22 -50.07 8.85
C PHE A 527 6.81 -49.45 10.19
N SER A 528 6.70 -48.13 10.22
CA SER A 528 5.90 -47.39 11.20
C SER A 528 4.44 -47.42 10.79
N ILE A 529 3.54 -47.66 11.75
CA ILE A 529 2.09 -47.61 11.57
C ILE A 529 1.56 -46.40 12.32
N THR A 530 0.75 -45.61 11.63
CA THR A 530 -0.04 -44.52 12.23
C THR A 530 -1.51 -44.67 11.86
N ASP A 531 -2.40 -44.27 12.76
CA ASP A 531 -3.82 -44.18 12.48
C ASP A 531 -4.13 -42.75 12.06
N LEU A 532 -4.81 -42.56 10.92
CA LEU A 532 -5.10 -41.23 10.38
C LEU A 532 -6.06 -40.40 11.26
N TYR A 533 -6.80 -41.07 12.15
CA TYR A 533 -7.77 -40.45 13.05
C TYR A 533 -7.28 -40.32 14.48
N ARG A 534 -6.12 -40.91 14.82
CA ARG A 534 -5.51 -40.80 16.15
C ARG A 534 -4.14 -40.13 16.03
N PRO A 535 -3.89 -39.01 16.74
CA PRO A 535 -2.58 -38.39 16.76
C PRO A 535 -1.52 -39.33 17.37
N SER A 536 -0.24 -39.08 17.09
CA SER A 536 0.85 -39.99 17.49
C SER A 536 1.05 -40.11 19.01
N ASP A 537 0.52 -39.19 19.80
CA ASP A 537 0.47 -39.28 21.26
C ASP A 537 -0.66 -40.20 21.76
N GLU A 538 -1.58 -40.63 20.89
CA GLU A 538 -2.63 -41.62 21.18
C GLU A 538 -2.30 -43.01 20.66
N TYR A 539 -1.68 -43.09 19.49
CA TYR A 539 -1.33 -44.35 18.86
C TYR A 539 -0.15 -44.20 17.92
N TYR A 540 0.84 -45.07 18.08
CA TYR A 540 1.84 -45.34 17.05
C TYR A 540 2.29 -46.80 17.16
N GLY A 541 2.69 -47.40 16.05
CA GLY A 541 3.17 -48.77 16.06
C GLY A 541 4.31 -48.98 15.08
N GLN A 542 4.92 -50.16 15.17
CA GLN A 542 5.84 -50.67 14.19
C GLN A 542 5.39 -52.06 13.75
N VAL A 543 5.60 -52.41 12.48
CA VAL A 543 5.33 -53.74 11.95
C VAL A 543 6.44 -54.19 11.03
N THR A 544 6.85 -55.45 11.17
CA THR A 544 7.85 -56.09 10.31
C THR A 544 7.18 -57.16 9.47
N PHE A 545 7.03 -56.94 8.17
CA PHE A 545 6.55 -57.93 7.20
C PHE A 545 7.71 -58.82 6.73
N ARG A 546 7.55 -60.14 6.83
CA ARG A 546 8.56 -61.14 6.43
C ARG A 546 8.20 -61.84 5.13
N VAL A 547 9.21 -62.43 4.49
CA VAL A 547 9.12 -63.15 3.21
C VAL A 547 8.23 -64.40 3.26
N ASP A 548 8.10 -65.01 4.43
CA ASP A 548 7.26 -66.20 4.66
C ASP A 548 5.77 -65.86 4.84
N GLY A 549 5.37 -64.59 4.64
CA GLY A 549 4.01 -64.12 4.84
C GLY A 549 3.66 -63.89 6.30
N THR A 550 4.62 -63.94 7.23
CA THR A 550 4.39 -63.60 8.64
C THR A 550 4.73 -62.15 8.96
N PHE A 551 4.19 -61.60 10.04
CA PHE A 551 4.60 -60.31 10.58
C PHE A 551 4.72 -60.31 12.10
N THR A 552 5.48 -59.35 12.63
CA THR A 552 5.46 -58.96 14.05
C THR A 552 5.08 -57.49 14.15
N SER A 553 4.26 -57.11 15.12
CA SER A 553 3.93 -55.71 15.40
C SER A 553 4.25 -55.35 16.85
N ASP A 554 4.66 -54.12 17.07
CA ASP A 554 4.81 -53.50 18.40
C ASP A 554 4.04 -52.18 18.37
N GLU A 555 2.91 -52.13 19.07
CA GLU A 555 1.97 -51.02 19.07
C GLU A 555 1.91 -50.37 20.45
N ASP A 556 2.04 -49.05 20.51
CA ASP A 556 2.03 -48.25 21.72
C ASP A 556 0.80 -47.34 21.73
N PHE A 557 0.14 -47.29 22.89
CA PHE A 557 -1.02 -46.45 23.18
C PHE A 557 -0.68 -45.56 24.38
N PRO A 558 0.06 -44.45 24.17
CA PRO A 558 0.66 -43.72 25.28
C PRO A 558 -0.35 -43.19 26.29
N LYS A 559 -1.51 -42.66 25.84
CA LYS A 559 -2.58 -42.19 26.75
C LYS A 559 -3.24 -43.30 27.58
N GLN A 560 -3.11 -44.55 27.15
CA GLN A 560 -3.67 -45.72 27.84
C GLN A 560 -2.58 -46.46 28.65
N SER A 561 -1.33 -46.00 28.60
CA SER A 561 -0.17 -46.67 29.19
C SER A 561 -0.11 -48.15 28.85
N ARG A 562 -0.39 -48.48 27.59
CA ARG A 562 -0.53 -49.86 27.12
C ARG A 562 0.29 -50.10 25.87
N ASN A 563 1.07 -51.18 25.89
CA ASN A 563 1.83 -51.67 24.74
C ASN A 563 1.32 -53.06 24.35
N PHE A 564 1.30 -53.33 23.05
CA PHE A 564 0.93 -54.61 22.48
C PHE A 564 2.02 -55.08 21.53
N SER A 565 2.58 -56.25 21.82
CA SER A 565 3.39 -56.97 20.85
C SER A 565 2.55 -58.09 20.23
N GLY A 566 2.40 -58.04 18.91
CA GLY A 566 1.61 -58.98 18.13
C GLY A 566 2.47 -59.75 17.14
N LYS A 567 1.94 -60.89 16.70
CA LYS A 567 2.44 -61.60 15.51
C LYS A 567 1.27 -62.09 14.69
N GLY A 568 1.46 -62.29 13.40
CA GLY A 568 0.38 -62.70 12.53
C GLY A 568 0.86 -63.13 11.15
N VAL A 569 -0.11 -63.30 10.25
CA VAL A 569 0.13 -63.51 8.82
C VAL A 569 -0.42 -62.35 8.03
N TRP A 570 0.25 -61.99 6.94
CA TRP A 570 -0.18 -60.93 6.05
C TRP A 570 -0.23 -61.44 4.61
N LYS A 571 -1.08 -60.82 3.78
CA LYS A 571 -1.20 -61.11 2.36
C LYS A 571 -1.50 -59.83 1.60
N PHE A 572 -1.05 -59.78 0.34
CA PHE A 572 -1.40 -58.76 -0.62
C PHE A 572 -1.86 -59.42 -1.92
N ASP A 573 -3.05 -59.07 -2.39
CA ASP A 573 -3.60 -59.47 -3.68
C ASP A 573 -3.50 -58.30 -4.68
N PRO A 574 -2.57 -58.36 -5.65
CA PRO A 574 -2.39 -57.27 -6.62
C PRO A 574 -3.56 -57.10 -7.58
N ALA A 575 -4.41 -58.12 -7.80
CA ALA A 575 -5.54 -58.02 -8.70
C ALA A 575 -6.67 -57.15 -8.13
N THR A 576 -6.82 -57.16 -6.81
CA THR A 576 -7.87 -56.42 -6.10
C THR A 576 -7.33 -55.27 -5.25
N LEU A 577 -6.01 -55.11 -5.20
CA LEU A 577 -5.28 -54.22 -4.29
C LEU A 577 -5.68 -54.45 -2.81
N THR A 578 -6.03 -55.69 -2.47
CA THR A 578 -6.46 -56.04 -1.11
C THR A 578 -5.24 -56.42 -0.28
N PHE A 579 -5.08 -55.80 0.88
CA PHE A 579 -4.08 -56.16 1.87
C PHE A 579 -4.78 -56.64 3.13
N SER A 580 -4.36 -57.80 3.64
CA SER A 580 -4.95 -58.42 4.82
C SER A 580 -3.89 -58.68 5.88
N LEU A 581 -4.21 -58.39 7.13
CA LEU A 581 -3.41 -58.63 8.33
C LEU A 581 -4.24 -59.49 9.28
N GLN A 582 -3.73 -60.66 9.66
CA GLN A 582 -4.40 -61.59 10.59
C GLN A 582 -3.50 -61.84 11.80
N TRP A 583 -3.81 -61.19 12.91
CA TRP A 583 -3.09 -61.29 14.19
C TRP A 583 -3.39 -62.60 14.93
N GLN A 584 -2.44 -63.04 15.75
CA GLN A 584 -2.55 -64.24 16.59
C GLN A 584 -2.19 -63.97 18.07
N PRO A 585 -3.06 -64.35 19.03
CA PRO A 585 -4.41 -64.88 18.83
C PRO A 585 -5.45 -63.77 18.56
N GLY A 586 -6.08 -63.79 17.38
CA GLY A 586 -7.26 -62.99 17.04
C GLY A 586 -6.97 -61.58 16.53
N GLY A 587 -7.92 -61.04 15.75
CA GLY A 587 -7.82 -59.76 15.05
C GLY A 587 -7.52 -59.94 13.57
N GLU A 588 -8.40 -59.48 12.69
CA GLU A 588 -8.16 -59.43 11.25
C GLU A 588 -8.49 -58.03 10.76
N MET A 589 -7.62 -57.44 9.94
CA MET A 589 -7.90 -56.23 9.18
C MET A 589 -7.70 -56.55 7.71
N SER A 590 -8.69 -56.25 6.88
CA SER A 590 -8.58 -56.40 5.44
C SER A 590 -9.19 -55.20 4.74
N GLY A 591 -8.57 -54.75 3.66
CA GLY A 591 -8.99 -53.55 2.94
C GLY A 591 -8.17 -53.28 1.69
N THR A 592 -8.55 -52.23 0.98
CA THR A 592 -7.82 -51.76 -0.19
C THR A 592 -6.61 -50.92 0.23
N VAL A 593 -5.50 -51.09 -0.46
CA VAL A 593 -4.32 -50.23 -0.30
C VAL A 593 -4.21 -49.17 -1.38
N SER A 594 -3.69 -48.01 -1.00
CA SER A 594 -3.32 -46.92 -1.90
C SER A 594 -1.95 -46.35 -1.53
N GLY A 595 -1.18 -45.91 -2.51
CA GLY A 595 0.18 -45.37 -2.31
C GLY A 595 1.24 -46.25 -2.95
N ASN A 596 2.32 -46.53 -2.22
CA ASN A 596 3.43 -47.34 -2.71
C ASN A 596 3.99 -48.28 -1.64
N THR A 597 4.86 -49.20 -2.05
CA THR A 597 5.41 -50.25 -1.18
C THR A 597 6.33 -49.77 -0.04
N ALA A 598 6.58 -48.47 0.04
CA ALA A 598 7.30 -47.82 1.14
C ALA A 598 6.45 -46.84 1.95
N ASP A 599 5.32 -46.35 1.42
CA ASP A 599 4.35 -45.51 2.12
C ASP A 599 2.97 -45.77 1.53
N PHE A 600 2.15 -46.57 2.23
CA PHE A 600 0.81 -46.93 1.78
C PHE A 600 -0.21 -46.76 2.90
N GLN A 601 -1.45 -46.47 2.49
CA GLN A 601 -2.61 -46.46 3.38
C GLN A 601 -3.43 -47.72 3.12
N LEU A 602 -3.81 -48.42 4.19
CA LEU A 602 -4.77 -49.52 4.18
C LEU A 602 -6.11 -48.99 4.70
N THR A 603 -7.11 -48.92 3.82
CA THR A 603 -8.49 -48.55 4.19
C THR A 603 -9.38 -49.78 4.12
N GLY A 604 -9.93 -50.19 5.27
CA GLY A 604 -10.60 -51.48 5.37
C GLY A 604 -11.53 -51.60 6.56
N ARG A 605 -11.80 -52.85 6.95
CA ARG A 605 -12.56 -53.19 8.15
C ARG A 605 -11.80 -54.20 9.00
N TRP A 606 -11.95 -54.05 10.30
CA TRP A 606 -11.58 -55.06 11.28
C TRP A 606 -12.60 -56.21 11.28
N SER A 607 -12.21 -57.38 11.80
CA SER A 607 -13.07 -58.56 11.95
C SER A 607 -14.32 -58.32 12.80
N ASN A 608 -14.31 -57.29 13.66
CA ASN A 608 -15.48 -56.85 14.42
C ASN A 608 -16.44 -55.95 13.61
N GLY A 609 -16.16 -55.71 12.31
CA GLY A 609 -16.97 -54.92 11.39
C GLY A 609 -16.65 -53.42 11.37
N GLN A 610 -15.82 -52.90 12.28
CA GLN A 610 -15.46 -51.48 12.35
C GLN A 610 -14.53 -51.08 11.20
N SER A 611 -14.80 -49.95 10.57
CA SER A 611 -13.92 -49.37 9.56
C SER A 611 -12.66 -48.78 10.20
N ALA A 612 -11.53 -48.88 9.49
CA ALA A 612 -10.28 -48.28 9.91
C ALA A 612 -9.40 -47.92 8.72
N THR A 613 -8.58 -46.89 8.92
CA THR A 613 -7.54 -46.48 7.97
C THR A 613 -6.21 -46.36 8.70
N ALA A 614 -5.23 -47.16 8.28
CA ALA A 614 -3.88 -47.15 8.83
C ALA A 614 -2.88 -46.78 7.74
N ARG A 615 -1.90 -45.93 8.06
CA ARG A 615 -0.78 -45.56 7.17
C ARG A 615 0.48 -46.31 7.62
N PHE A 616 1.12 -46.97 6.67
CA PHE A 616 2.32 -47.76 6.85
C PHE A 616 3.48 -47.07 6.12
N VAL A 617 4.49 -46.64 6.85
CA VAL A 617 5.68 -45.97 6.32
C VAL A 617 6.91 -46.83 6.60
N ARG A 618 7.63 -47.26 5.59
CA ARG A 618 8.83 -48.09 5.75
C ARG A 618 9.96 -47.30 6.40
N ILE A 619 10.51 -47.88 7.46
CA ILE A 619 11.62 -47.33 8.26
C ILE A 619 12.84 -48.28 8.30
N GLY A 620 12.73 -49.48 7.74
CA GLY A 620 13.82 -50.46 7.64
C GLY A 620 13.55 -51.56 6.61
N ARG A 621 14.58 -52.33 6.28
CA ARG A 621 14.47 -53.54 5.43
C ARG A 621 14.35 -54.79 6.27
#